data_AF-A0A5J4XZH6-F1
#
_entry.id   AF-A0A5J4XZH6-F1
#
_cell.length_a   1.000
_cell.length_b   1.000
_cell.length_c   1.000
_cell.angle_alpha   90.00
_cell.angle_beta   90.00
_cell.angle_gamma   90.00
#
_symmetry.space_group_name_H-M   'P 1'
#
loop_
_entity.id
_entity.type
_entity.pdbx_description
1 polymer ?
#
loop_
_entity_poly.entity_id
_entity_poly.type
_entity_poly.pdbx_seq_one_letter_code
_entity_poly.pdbx_strand_id
1 'polypeptide(L)'
;MPAFAELHNENTADEPAFKSQKTEAINTLQVKLLSAAATLPKRGSAKAAGYDLSRQAIRPNTLLVPVIELLVIAQLILERIVTPEVEAVQELSNTVRGAGGYGSTGIGA
;
A
#
# COMPACT_ATOMS: atom_id res chain seq x y z
N MET A 1 41.24 -15.67 -42.89
CA MET A 1 40.50 -15.60 -41.62
C MET A 1 41.34 -14.80 -40.63
N PRO A 2 41.17 -13.47 -40.51
CA PRO A 2 41.86 -12.69 -39.48
C PRO A 2 41.03 -12.67 -38.19
N ALA A 3 41.75 -12.68 -37.07
CA ALA A 3 41.25 -12.63 -35.70
C ALA A 3 40.51 -11.32 -35.41
N PHE A 4 39.31 -11.41 -34.84
CA PHE A 4 38.55 -10.28 -34.33
C PHE A 4 39.16 -9.87 -32.98
N ALA A 5 39.62 -8.63 -32.88
CA ALA A 5 40.22 -8.08 -31.68
C ALA A 5 39.24 -8.04 -30.50
N GLU A 6 39.73 -8.41 -29.32
CA GLU A 6 39.08 -8.22 -28.03
C GLU A 6 38.93 -6.72 -27.73
N LEU A 7 37.69 -6.24 -27.74
CA LEU A 7 37.35 -4.93 -27.18
C LEU A 7 37.18 -5.09 -25.67
N HIS A 8 38.19 -4.66 -24.92
CA HIS A 8 38.06 -4.37 -23.50
C HIS A 8 37.02 -3.26 -23.33
N ASN A 9 35.86 -3.59 -22.76
CA ASN A 9 34.87 -2.61 -22.33
C ASN A 9 35.23 -2.16 -20.91
N GLU A 10 36.02 -1.09 -20.81
CA GLU A 10 36.31 -0.42 -19.54
C GLU A 10 35.18 0.56 -19.20
N ASN A 11 34.06 0.03 -18.71
CA ASN A 11 33.09 0.81 -17.93
C ASN A 11 33.32 0.53 -16.45
N THR A 12 34.42 1.07 -15.92
CA THR A 12 34.61 1.27 -14.48
C THR A 12 34.84 2.74 -14.23
N ALA A 13 33.80 3.47 -13.83
CA ALA A 13 33.89 4.58 -12.87
C ALA A 13 32.48 5.09 -12.53
N ASP A 14 32.19 5.04 -11.23
CA ASP A 14 31.34 5.98 -10.50
C ASP A 14 29.81 5.90 -10.67
N GLU A 15 29.24 4.74 -10.36
CA GLU A 15 27.90 4.71 -9.74
C GLU A 15 28.02 5.33 -8.33
N PRO A 16 27.28 6.41 -8.01
CA PRO A 16 27.34 7.01 -6.69
C PRO A 16 26.79 5.99 -5.70
N ALA A 17 27.67 5.50 -4.82
CA ALA A 17 27.29 4.64 -3.71
C ALA A 17 26.13 5.29 -2.94
N PHE A 18 24.91 4.78 -3.14
CA PHE A 18 23.79 5.08 -2.27
C PHE A 18 24.15 4.50 -0.91
N LYS A 19 24.71 5.35 -0.04
CA LYS A 19 25.11 4.98 1.30
C LYS A 19 23.94 4.27 1.95
N SER A 20 24.12 2.99 2.25
CA SER A 20 23.16 2.13 2.90
C SER A 20 22.77 2.74 4.25
N GLN A 21 21.77 3.62 4.24
CA GLN A 21 21.08 4.02 5.45
C GLN A 21 20.40 2.75 5.94
N LYS A 22 20.90 2.22 7.05
CA LYS A 22 20.30 1.13 7.82
C LYS A 22 18.82 1.45 8.00
N THR A 23 17.97 0.82 7.19
CA THR A 23 16.52 1.00 7.22
C THR A 23 16.01 0.43 8.54
N GLU A 24 15.90 1.27 9.56
CA GLU A 24 15.14 0.89 10.75
C GLU A 24 13.69 0.63 10.33
N ALA A 25 13.12 -0.48 10.80
CA ALA A 25 11.74 -0.82 10.51
C ALA A 25 10.82 0.29 11.06
N ILE A 26 10.27 1.10 10.16
CA ILE A 26 9.36 2.19 10.51
C ILE A 26 8.04 1.55 10.93
N ASN A 27 7.87 1.29 12.23
CA ASN A 27 6.66 0.68 12.80
C ASN A 27 5.51 1.69 12.99
N THR A 28 5.69 2.93 12.55
CA THR A 28 4.75 4.03 12.77
C THR A 28 4.30 4.64 11.44
N LEU A 29 2.98 4.91 11.33
CA LEU A 29 2.43 5.66 10.21
C LEU A 29 2.57 7.16 10.49
N GLN A 30 3.35 7.86 9.67
CA GLN A 30 3.47 9.31 9.76
C GLN A 30 2.29 9.98 9.07
N VAL A 31 1.59 10.88 9.78
CA VAL A 31 0.42 11.59 9.26
C VAL A 31 0.64 13.09 9.41
N LYS A 32 0.45 13.84 8.32
CA LYS A 32 0.48 15.30 8.31
C LYS A 32 -0.94 15.83 8.18
N LEU A 33 -1.37 16.62 9.18
CA LEU A 33 -2.61 17.38 9.06
C LEU A 33 -2.38 18.57 8.14
N LEU A 34 -3.23 18.72 7.12
CA LEU A 34 -3.11 19.78 6.11
C LEU A 34 -3.93 21.03 6.45
N SER A 35 -4.80 20.96 7.45
CA SER A 35 -5.61 22.09 7.92
C SER A 35 -5.88 21.99 9.42
N ALA A 36 -6.24 23.13 10.04
CA ALA A 36 -6.57 23.18 11.46
C ALA A 36 -7.88 22.44 11.82
N ALA A 37 -8.76 22.19 10.84
CA ALA A 37 -10.01 21.45 11.01
C ALA A 37 -9.86 19.93 10.76
N ALA A 38 -8.66 19.46 10.40
CA ALA A 38 -8.40 18.04 10.19
C ALA A 38 -8.18 17.31 11.52
N THR A 39 -8.66 16.06 11.61
CA THR A 39 -8.52 15.22 12.82
C THR A 39 -7.59 14.05 12.53
N LEU A 40 -6.72 13.71 13.48
CA LEU A 40 -5.85 12.53 13.37
C LEU A 40 -6.69 11.25 13.31
N PRO A 41 -6.39 10.31 12.40
CA PRO A 41 -7.05 9.01 12.37
C PRO A 41 -6.86 8.27 13.70
N LYS A 42 -7.93 7.69 14.25
CA LYS A 42 -7.92 6.98 15.54
C LYS A 42 -8.37 5.55 15.36
N ARG A 43 -7.83 4.63 16.15
CA ARG A 43 -8.38 3.27 16.21
C ARG A 43 -9.53 3.22 17.21
N GLY A 44 -10.65 2.64 16.80
CA GLY A 44 -11.81 2.44 17.68
C GLY A 44 -11.57 1.44 18.82
N SER A 45 -10.52 0.60 18.73
CA SER A 45 -10.06 -0.28 19.81
C SER A 45 -8.59 -0.68 19.62
N ALA A 46 -7.97 -1.28 20.64
CA ALA A 46 -6.57 -1.71 20.59
C ALA A 46 -6.28 -2.73 19.47
N LYS A 47 -7.28 -3.54 19.07
CA LYS A 47 -7.17 -4.58 18.04
C LYS A 47 -7.93 -4.26 16.75
N ALA A 48 -8.42 -3.02 16.61
CA ALA A 48 -9.10 -2.61 15.38
C ALA A 48 -8.13 -2.74 14.19
N ALA A 49 -8.62 -3.32 13.09
CA ALA A 49 -7.84 -3.50 11.87
C ALA A 49 -7.50 -2.17 11.18
N GLY A 50 -8.35 -1.15 11.36
CA GLY A 50 -8.20 0.14 10.70
C GLY A 50 -8.26 1.35 11.65
N TYR A 51 -7.92 2.51 11.09
CA TYR A 51 -8.07 3.82 11.70
C TYR A 51 -9.28 4.53 11.11
N ASP A 52 -10.13 5.08 11.97
CA ASP A 52 -11.28 5.87 11.60
C ASP A 52 -10.85 7.16 10.90
N LEU A 53 -11.45 7.42 9.73
CA LEU A 53 -11.25 8.63 8.94
C LEU A 53 -12.49 9.52 9.06
N SER A 54 -12.27 10.75 9.52
CA SER A 54 -13.33 11.74 9.67
C SER A 54 -13.38 12.70 8.48
N ARG A 55 -14.58 13.16 8.13
CA ARG A 55 -14.76 14.27 7.19
C ARG A 55 -14.24 15.56 7.83
N GLN A 56 -13.61 16.43 7.04
CA GLN A 56 -13.34 17.80 7.50
C GLN A 56 -14.68 18.52 7.77
N ALA A 57 -14.80 19.12 8.96
CA ALA A 57 -15.95 19.94 9.29
C ALA A 57 -15.96 21.18 8.38
N ILE A 58 -16.86 21.18 7.40
CA ILE A 58 -17.22 22.41 6.69
C ILE A 58 -18.14 23.16 7.63
N ARG A 59 -17.72 24.32 8.18
CA ARG A 59 -18.66 25.23 8.82
C ARG A 59 -19.42 25.96 7.72
N PRO A 60 -20.71 25.65 7.48
CA PRO A 60 -21.49 26.50 6.59
C PRO A 60 -21.57 27.90 7.19
N ASN A 61 -21.44 28.93 6.36
CA ASN A 61 -21.64 30.33 6.76
C ASN A 61 -23.12 30.65 7.10
N THR A 62 -23.98 29.62 7.09
CA THR A 62 -25.39 29.71 7.39
C THR A 62 -25.64 29.05 8.73
N LEU A 63 -25.94 29.87 9.73
CA LEU A 63 -26.54 29.43 10.99
C LEU A 63 -27.77 28.57 10.66
N LEU A 64 -27.98 27.47 11.38
CA LEU A 64 -29.15 26.56 11.37
C LEU A 64 -28.93 25.15 10.77
N VAL A 65 -27.89 24.44 11.19
CA VAL A 65 -28.03 23.06 11.71
C VAL A 65 -26.85 22.83 12.67
N PRO A 66 -27.01 22.24 13.88
CA PRO A 66 -25.86 21.77 14.64
C PRO A 66 -25.18 20.67 13.81
N VAL A 67 -24.10 21.01 13.11
CA VAL A 67 -23.25 20.02 12.46
C VAL A 67 -22.69 19.16 13.59
N ILE A 68 -23.04 17.88 13.60
CA ILE A 68 -22.34 16.88 14.43
C ILE A 68 -20.90 16.89 13.90
N GLU A 69 -20.01 17.61 14.59
CA GLU A 69 -18.80 18.19 13.98
C GLU A 69 -17.71 17.20 13.59
N LEU A 70 -17.85 15.90 13.84
CA LEU A 70 -16.83 14.89 13.53
C LEU A 70 -17.44 13.53 13.16
N LEU A 71 -18.05 13.44 11.96
CA LEU A 71 -18.54 12.15 11.45
C LEU A 71 -17.39 11.31 10.87
N VAL A 72 -17.24 10.08 11.38
CA VAL A 72 -16.42 9.04 10.77
C VAL A 72 -17.17 8.49 9.57
N ILE A 73 -16.51 8.52 8.40
CA ILE A 73 -17.14 8.16 7.12
C ILE A 73 -16.39 7.04 6.39
N ALA A 74 -15.20 6.68 6.84
CA ALA A 74 -14.39 5.62 6.27
C ALA A 74 -13.37 5.10 7.30
N GLN A 75 -12.66 4.02 6.95
CA GLN A 75 -11.55 3.48 7.72
C GLN A 75 -10.34 3.22 6.82
N LEU A 76 -9.14 3.47 7.35
CA LEU A 76 -7.86 3.15 6.73
C LEU A 76 -7.28 1.86 7.33
N ILE A 77 -7.19 0.79 6.54
CA ILE A 77 -6.54 -0.47 6.92
C ILE A 77 -5.16 -0.51 6.25
N LEU A 78 -4.11 -0.83 7.02
CA LEU A 78 -2.76 -0.97 6.52
C LEU A 78 -2.47 -2.46 6.23
N GLU A 79 -2.62 -2.86 4.98
CA GLU A 79 -2.37 -4.23 4.54
C GLU A 79 -0.92 -4.44 4.10
N ARG A 80 -0.36 -5.61 4.42
CA ARG A 80 0.93 -6.03 3.90
C ARG A 80 0.73 -6.59 2.51
N ILE A 81 1.36 -5.96 1.52
CA ILE A 81 1.34 -6.43 0.14
C ILE A 81 2.72 -6.96 -0.27
N VAL A 82 2.74 -7.80 -1.29
CA VAL A 82 3.96 -8.21 -2.00
C VAL A 82 3.79 -7.80 -3.46
N THR A 83 4.81 -7.17 -4.02
CA THR A 83 4.84 -6.73 -5.43
C THR A 83 5.96 -7.46 -6.16
N PRO A 84 5.76 -8.73 -6.55
CA PRO A 84 6.79 -9.50 -7.25
C PRO A 84 6.89 -9.07 -8.71
N GLU A 85 8.03 -9.38 -9.34
CA GLU A 85 8.16 -9.29 -10.80
C GLU A 85 7.35 -10.40 -11.49
N VAL A 86 6.86 -10.10 -12.69
CA VAL A 86 6.01 -11.01 -13.46
C VAL A 86 6.88 -11.83 -14.42
N GLU A 87 6.81 -13.15 -14.32
CA GLU A 87 7.51 -14.08 -15.21
C GLU A 87 6.49 -14.90 -16.03
N ALA A 88 6.70 -14.97 -17.34
CA ALA A 88 5.89 -15.79 -18.23
C ALA A 88 6.44 -17.22 -18.31
N VAL A 89 5.62 -18.22 -17.96
CA VAL A 89 5.97 -19.64 -17.99
C VAL A 89 5.00 -20.42 -18.88
N GLN A 90 5.42 -21.58 -19.39
CA GLN A 90 4.57 -22.42 -20.24
C GLN A 90 3.46 -23.11 -19.44
N GLU A 91 3.77 -23.58 -18.22
CA GLU A 91 2.83 -24.31 -17.38
C GLU A 91 3.07 -24.03 -15.88
N LEU A 92 2.01 -24.21 -15.08
CA LEU A 92 2.04 -24.16 -13.62
C LEU A 92 1.80 -25.55 -13.04
N SER A 93 2.23 -25.76 -11.79
CA SER A 93 1.94 -27.01 -11.08
C SER A 93 0.44 -27.16 -10.79
N ASN A 94 -0.04 -28.40 -10.78
CA ASN A 94 -1.44 -28.71 -10.45
C ASN A 94 -1.74 -28.38 -8.98
N THR A 95 -2.97 -27.96 -8.70
CA THR A 95 -3.47 -27.73 -7.34
C THR A 95 -4.78 -28.49 -7.11
N VAL A 96 -5.13 -28.75 -5.85
CA VAL A 96 -6.42 -29.36 -5.48
C VAL A 96 -7.61 -28.53 -6.00
N ARG A 97 -7.46 -27.20 -6.10
CA ARG A 97 -8.51 -26.31 -6.63
C ARG A 97 -8.65 -26.37 -8.15
N GLY A 98 -7.55 -26.61 -8.87
CA GLY A 98 -7.52 -26.60 -10.34
C GLY A 98 -8.10 -25.31 -10.93
N ALA A 99 -8.95 -25.44 -11.95
CA ALA A 99 -9.67 -24.33 -12.57
C ALA A 99 -10.96 -23.93 -11.83
N GLY A 100 -11.23 -24.48 -10.64
CA GLY A 100 -12.42 -24.16 -9.85
C GLY A 100 -12.45 -22.69 -9.42
N GLY A 101 -13.63 -22.09 -9.43
CA GLY A 101 -13.91 -20.67 -9.13
C GLY A 101 -15.41 -20.41 -9.10
N TYR A 102 -15.86 -19.16 -8.93
CA TYR A 102 -17.26 -18.76 -9.11
C TYR A 102 -18.30 -19.60 -8.33
N GLY A 103 -18.02 -19.91 -7.06
CA GLY A 103 -18.93 -20.73 -6.25
C GLY A 103 -18.87 -22.23 -6.55
N SER A 104 -17.77 -22.75 -7.11
CA SER A 104 -17.57 -24.18 -7.41
C SER A 104 -17.69 -25.12 -6.20
N THR A 105 -17.69 -24.61 -4.98
CA THR A 105 -17.92 -25.37 -3.73
C THR A 105 -19.41 -25.49 -3.38
N GLY A 106 -20.30 -25.01 -4.24
CA GLY A 106 -21.73 -24.95 -3.99
C GLY A 106 -22.14 -23.71 -3.19
N ILE A 107 -23.44 -23.43 -3.22
CA ILE A 107 -24.13 -22.54 -2.28
C ILE A 107 -24.85 -23.47 -1.30
N GLY A 108 -24.57 -23.34 0.00
CA GLY A 108 -25.28 -24.14 1.01
C GLY A 108 -26.78 -23.94 0.87
N ALA A 109 -27.53 -25.03 0.76
CA ALA A 109 -28.99 -25.04 0.81
C ALA A 109 -29.48 -24.84 2.24
#